data_AF-A0A3B7A2J5-F1
#
_entry.id   AF-A0A3B7A2J5-F1
#
_cell.length_a   1.000
_cell.length_b   1.000
_cell.length_c   1.000
_cell.angle_alpha   90.00
_cell.angle_beta   90.00
_cell.angle_gamma   90.00
#
_symmetry.space_group_name_H-M   'P 1'
#
loop_
_entity.id
_entity.type
_entity.pdbx_description
1 polymer ?
#
loop_
_entity_poly.entity_id
_entity_poly.type
_entity_poly.pdbx_seq_one_letter_code
_entity_poly.pdbx_strand_id
1 'polypeptide(L)'
;MAAVMPVPAASRVLMSGNEAVARAVWEAGVKVAAAYPGTPSTEMLEVISTYPDLYAEWSVNEKVSLEVAIGCAYAGSRAFCCMKHVGMNVASDALMTLTLTGVVGGLVIAIADDVGLSSSQNEQDSRYWGRFAHVPVLEPADSQEAYAMTLYGYALSEKLQVPVILRMTTRINHVKSLVTVGERGEHVGAGFTKEPARFVMVPGNAGKRIPLMFAREIKLRELAETSELNFIEDGPDKRVGFIASGPAYMHVKESFPNAPVLKLGFSSPVPFDKCRELAAMVDQVVVVEEVEPLVETELKAQGLKVIGKEILPLQGELSPNVLKPAIARLLGEPMPETTTFAPMQVFPRPPTMCVACPHLGVYYTLSQVRNLNISGDIGCYTLGAGHPWNALDTCVSMGASMGVALGMDKGRGEADKDKRIVAVIGDSTFLHMGMQGLLDMVYNKGNVTVLLLDNRAVGMTGGQNNPGNGYGIHGEEAPRIDFARLVSALGVKDERIHKVNPYELPVLFKTIRDEVKVPDVSVIITDQPCVLVKDYHKLKPFEVMDDKCTGCGNCIDVGCPAIHVTSRGKEVKPSGREVDLAFVRIETSVCTGCGLCVQPCAPKAIVHHMATSPINLVTKGCEA
;
A
#
# COMPACT_ATOMS: atom_id res chain seq x y z
N MET A 1 -8.14 -4.17 -21.63
CA MET A 1 -7.04 -3.65 -22.48
C MET A 1 -6.71 -4.72 -23.53
N ALA A 2 -6.36 -4.36 -24.76
CA ALA A 2 -5.85 -5.35 -25.72
C ALA A 2 -4.55 -5.96 -25.16
N ALA A 3 -4.40 -7.28 -25.24
CA ALA A 3 -3.18 -7.97 -24.83
C ALA A 3 -1.99 -7.33 -25.55
N VAL A 4 -1.06 -6.76 -24.79
CA VAL A 4 0.18 -6.23 -25.38
C VAL A 4 0.96 -7.45 -25.84
N MET A 5 1.25 -7.54 -27.15
CA MET A 5 2.10 -8.62 -27.63
C MET A 5 3.41 -8.59 -26.82
N PRO A 6 3.80 -9.71 -26.18
CA PRO A 6 5.02 -9.75 -25.39
C PRO A 6 6.19 -9.36 -26.28
N VAL A 7 7.07 -8.50 -25.76
CA VAL A 7 8.30 -8.13 -26.49
C VAL A 7 9.08 -9.40 -26.84
N PRO A 8 9.66 -9.50 -28.07
CA PRO A 8 10.42 -10.68 -28.49
C PRO A 8 11.57 -11.01 -27.53
N ALA A 9 11.91 -12.30 -27.42
CA ALA A 9 13.04 -12.75 -26.63
C ALA A 9 14.38 -12.14 -27.08
N ALA A 10 15.34 -12.09 -26.16
CA ALA A 10 16.63 -11.42 -26.28
C ALA A 10 16.54 -9.89 -26.48
N SER A 11 15.35 -9.30 -26.44
CA SER A 11 15.19 -7.85 -26.45
C SER A 11 15.69 -7.25 -25.14
N ARG A 12 16.30 -6.07 -25.24
CA ARG A 12 16.66 -5.24 -24.09
C ARG A 12 15.62 -4.12 -23.93
N VAL A 13 14.88 -4.16 -22.83
CA VAL A 13 13.75 -3.25 -22.59
C VAL A 13 13.98 -2.49 -21.30
N LEU A 14 13.61 -1.21 -21.29
CA LEU A 14 13.61 -0.41 -20.07
C LEU A 14 12.39 -0.79 -19.22
N MET A 15 12.61 -1.54 -18.13
CA MET A 15 11.56 -2.06 -17.25
C MET A 15 11.81 -1.62 -15.81
N SER A 16 10.73 -1.35 -15.07
CA SER A 16 10.80 -1.30 -13.60
C SER A 16 10.96 -2.69 -13.01
N GLY A 17 11.29 -2.78 -11.72
CA GLY A 17 11.27 -4.07 -11.01
C GLY A 17 9.90 -4.75 -11.08
N ASN A 18 8.81 -3.98 -10.97
CA ASN A 18 7.45 -4.53 -11.09
C ASN A 18 7.20 -5.14 -12.49
N GLU A 19 7.58 -4.42 -13.55
CA GLU A 19 7.46 -4.88 -14.94
C GLU A 19 8.34 -6.11 -15.21
N ALA A 20 9.54 -6.14 -14.62
CA ALA A 20 10.51 -7.22 -14.75
C ALA A 20 10.05 -8.52 -14.05
N VAL A 21 9.51 -8.41 -12.83
CA VAL A 21 8.87 -9.53 -12.11
C VAL A 21 7.66 -10.03 -12.91
N ALA A 22 6.79 -9.13 -13.37
CA ALA A 22 5.63 -9.50 -14.18
C ALA A 22 6.01 -10.28 -15.44
N ARG A 23 7.07 -9.83 -16.14
CA ARG A 23 7.61 -10.53 -17.29
C ARG A 23 8.13 -11.92 -16.92
N ALA A 24 8.91 -12.04 -15.85
CA ALA A 24 9.44 -13.33 -15.39
C ALA A 24 8.34 -14.31 -14.92
N VAL A 25 7.28 -13.81 -14.28
CA VAL A 25 6.09 -14.61 -13.93
C VAL A 25 5.46 -15.21 -15.19
N TRP A 26 5.28 -14.40 -16.24
CA TRP A 26 4.79 -14.90 -17.51
C TRP A 26 5.78 -15.89 -18.15
N GLU A 27 7.07 -15.58 -18.17
CA GLU A 27 8.05 -16.47 -18.78
C GLU A 27 8.21 -17.81 -18.05
N ALA A 28 7.98 -17.84 -16.74
CA ALA A 28 8.00 -19.07 -15.94
C ALA A 28 6.82 -20.02 -16.21
N GLY A 29 5.87 -19.67 -17.09
CA GLY A 29 4.71 -20.52 -17.38
C GLY A 29 3.67 -20.54 -16.25
N VAL A 30 3.61 -19.48 -15.43
CA VAL A 30 2.64 -19.33 -14.34
C VAL A 30 1.21 -19.37 -14.89
N LYS A 31 0.34 -20.07 -14.16
CA LYS A 31 -1.07 -20.25 -14.55
C LYS A 31 -2.04 -19.37 -13.78
N VAL A 32 -1.72 -19.03 -12.52
CA VAL A 32 -2.57 -18.20 -11.66
C VAL A 32 -1.73 -17.15 -10.97
N ALA A 33 -2.14 -15.89 -11.06
CA ALA A 33 -1.60 -14.77 -10.32
C ALA A 33 -2.73 -14.05 -9.57
N ALA A 34 -2.56 -13.82 -8.27
CA ALA A 34 -3.57 -13.15 -7.45
C ALA A 34 -2.91 -12.12 -6.53
N ALA A 35 -3.61 -11.01 -6.26
CA ALA A 35 -3.14 -10.00 -5.33
C ALA A 35 -4.29 -9.16 -4.78
N TYR A 36 -4.00 -8.39 -3.72
CA TYR A 36 -4.79 -7.23 -3.33
C TYR A 36 -4.00 -5.95 -3.65
N PRO A 37 -4.63 -4.86 -4.15
CA PRO A 37 -3.91 -3.64 -4.52
C PRO A 37 -3.17 -3.01 -3.33
N GLY A 38 -1.89 -2.69 -3.51
CA GLY A 38 -1.07 -2.08 -2.47
C GLY A 38 0.27 -1.59 -3.02
N THR A 39 0.44 -0.27 -3.14
CA THR A 39 1.70 0.35 -3.54
C THR A 39 2.80 0.01 -2.50
N PRO A 40 4.02 -0.35 -2.94
CA PRO A 40 4.55 -0.28 -4.31
C PRO A 40 4.45 -1.58 -5.15
N SER A 41 3.58 -2.53 -4.78
CA SER A 41 3.46 -3.84 -5.48
C SER A 41 2.39 -3.89 -6.58
N THR A 42 1.45 -2.94 -6.59
CA THR A 42 0.23 -2.97 -7.42
C THR A 42 0.50 -3.23 -8.89
N GLU A 43 1.51 -2.58 -9.47
CA GLU A 43 1.79 -2.64 -10.91
C GLU A 43 2.22 -4.04 -11.36
N MET A 44 2.72 -4.90 -10.46
CA MET A 44 3.08 -6.28 -10.83
C MET A 44 1.87 -7.01 -11.41
N LEU A 45 0.75 -7.04 -10.69
CA LEU A 45 -0.43 -7.77 -11.15
C LEU A 45 -1.11 -7.06 -12.34
N GLU A 46 -1.13 -5.72 -12.36
CA GLU A 46 -1.66 -4.97 -13.50
C GLU A 46 -0.92 -5.33 -14.79
N VAL A 47 0.42 -5.37 -14.77
CA VAL A 47 1.23 -5.78 -15.92
C VAL A 47 1.04 -7.26 -16.23
N ILE A 48 1.01 -8.15 -15.23
CA ILE A 48 0.74 -9.59 -15.43
C ILE A 48 -0.57 -9.81 -16.17
N SER A 49 -1.62 -9.06 -15.84
CA SER A 49 -2.95 -9.18 -16.45
C SER A 49 -2.99 -8.84 -17.95
N THR A 50 -1.94 -8.20 -18.47
CA THR A 50 -1.82 -7.88 -19.91
C THR A 50 -1.23 -9.01 -20.74
N TYR A 51 -0.62 -10.01 -20.09
CA TYR A 51 -0.02 -11.16 -20.76
C TYR A 51 -1.04 -12.29 -20.99
N PRO A 52 -0.91 -13.04 -22.10
CA PRO A 52 -1.82 -14.15 -22.40
C PRO A 52 -1.49 -15.42 -21.60
N ASP A 53 -2.40 -16.40 -21.67
CA ASP A 53 -2.21 -17.79 -21.22
C ASP A 53 -2.01 -17.99 -19.71
N LEU A 54 -2.52 -17.07 -18.90
CA LEU A 54 -2.62 -17.16 -17.45
C LEU A 54 -3.90 -16.49 -16.93
N TYR A 55 -4.35 -16.88 -15.74
CA TYR A 55 -5.45 -16.25 -15.02
C TYR A 55 -4.89 -15.24 -14.01
N ALA A 56 -5.41 -14.02 -14.01
CA ALA A 56 -5.05 -12.97 -13.06
C ALA A 56 -6.31 -12.45 -12.36
N GLU A 57 -6.23 -12.12 -11.06
CA GLU A 57 -7.36 -11.53 -10.33
C GLU A 57 -6.95 -10.57 -9.22
N TRP A 58 -7.77 -9.54 -9.02
CA TRP A 58 -7.81 -8.81 -7.76
C TRP A 58 -8.67 -9.59 -6.77
N SER A 59 -8.05 -10.08 -5.71
CA SER A 59 -8.75 -10.70 -4.58
C SER A 59 -9.20 -9.64 -3.57
N VAL A 60 -10.06 -10.01 -2.62
CA VAL A 60 -10.60 -9.06 -1.61
C VAL A 60 -9.60 -8.65 -0.54
N ASN A 61 -8.60 -9.48 -0.26
CA ASN A 61 -7.47 -9.21 0.64
C ASN A 61 -6.31 -10.17 0.35
N GLU A 62 -5.17 -9.93 0.98
CA GLU A 62 -3.92 -10.67 0.75
C GLU A 62 -3.98 -12.13 1.23
N LYS A 63 -4.80 -12.41 2.25
CA LYS A 63 -5.03 -13.78 2.71
C LYS A 63 -5.70 -14.59 1.60
N VAL A 64 -6.80 -14.08 1.05
CA VAL A 64 -7.54 -14.73 -0.03
C VAL A 64 -6.66 -14.85 -1.29
N SER A 65 -5.87 -13.83 -1.64
CA SER A 65 -4.97 -13.94 -2.79
C SER A 65 -3.91 -15.03 -2.61
N LEU A 66 -3.33 -15.15 -1.41
CA LEU A 66 -2.38 -16.23 -1.14
C LEU A 66 -3.07 -17.60 -1.14
N GLU A 67 -4.28 -17.73 -0.62
CA GLU A 67 -5.05 -18.98 -0.65
C GLU A 67 -5.37 -19.44 -2.08
N VAL A 68 -5.71 -18.51 -2.98
CA VAL A 68 -5.88 -18.79 -4.41
C VAL A 68 -4.59 -19.32 -5.03
N ALA A 69 -3.45 -18.67 -4.74
CA ALA A 69 -2.14 -19.11 -5.22
C ALA A 69 -1.73 -20.48 -4.64
N ILE A 70 -2.03 -20.75 -3.36
CA ILE A 70 -1.82 -22.05 -2.71
C ILE A 70 -2.62 -23.15 -3.42
N GLY A 71 -3.90 -22.89 -3.71
CA GLY A 71 -4.75 -23.85 -4.43
C GLY A 71 -4.18 -24.24 -5.79
N CYS A 72 -3.69 -23.26 -6.56
CA CYS A 72 -3.00 -23.50 -7.83
C CYS A 72 -1.70 -24.32 -7.65
N ALA A 73 -0.89 -23.95 -6.66
CA ALA A 73 0.36 -24.65 -6.36
C ALA A 73 0.13 -26.11 -5.90
N TYR A 74 -0.94 -26.39 -5.17
CA TYR A 74 -1.34 -27.75 -4.81
C TYR A 74 -1.80 -28.56 -6.02
N ALA A 75 -2.43 -27.93 -7.02
CA ALA A 75 -2.77 -28.56 -8.28
C ALA A 75 -1.56 -28.83 -9.19
N GLY A 76 -0.34 -28.48 -8.76
CA GLY A 76 0.92 -28.74 -9.47
C GLY A 76 1.30 -27.66 -10.49
N SER A 77 0.50 -26.61 -10.64
CA SER A 77 0.79 -25.48 -11.52
C SER A 77 1.56 -24.39 -10.79
N ARG A 78 2.38 -23.62 -11.52
CA ARG A 78 3.07 -22.46 -10.95
C ARG A 78 2.09 -21.33 -10.66
N ALA A 79 2.28 -20.69 -9.52
CA ALA A 79 1.41 -19.62 -9.02
C ALA A 79 2.22 -18.42 -8.52
N PHE A 80 1.62 -17.24 -8.61
CA PHE A 80 2.21 -15.99 -8.13
C PHE A 80 1.25 -15.27 -7.18
N CYS A 81 1.80 -14.72 -6.10
CA CYS A 81 1.09 -13.80 -5.23
C CYS A 81 1.98 -12.58 -4.98
N CYS A 82 1.42 -11.37 -5.04
CA CYS A 82 2.14 -10.17 -4.65
C CYS A 82 1.35 -9.33 -3.65
N MET A 83 2.09 -8.63 -2.79
CA MET A 83 1.55 -7.72 -1.78
C MET A 83 2.63 -6.77 -1.30
N LYS A 84 2.24 -5.69 -0.61
CA LYS A 84 3.19 -4.92 0.20
C LYS A 84 3.44 -5.58 1.55
N HIS A 85 4.50 -5.19 2.25
CA HIS A 85 4.89 -5.74 3.57
C HIS A 85 3.73 -5.91 4.56
N VAL A 86 2.86 -4.90 4.75
CA VAL A 86 1.74 -5.06 5.69
C VAL A 86 0.73 -6.12 5.26
N GLY A 87 0.61 -6.38 3.96
CA GLY A 87 -0.27 -7.41 3.41
C GLY A 87 0.18 -8.81 3.83
N MET A 88 1.48 -9.03 4.04
CA MET A 88 1.98 -10.30 4.57
C MET A 88 1.55 -10.51 6.03
N ASN A 89 1.29 -9.45 6.80
CA ASN A 89 0.65 -9.63 8.12
C ASN A 89 -0.74 -10.26 7.98
N VAL A 90 -1.52 -9.80 7.01
CA VAL A 90 -2.88 -10.31 6.72
C VAL A 90 -2.83 -11.76 6.24
N ALA A 91 -1.88 -12.09 5.36
CA ALA A 91 -1.72 -13.42 4.78
C ALA A 91 -0.91 -14.41 5.66
N SER A 92 -0.39 -13.98 6.81
CA SER A 92 0.55 -14.75 7.63
C SER A 92 0.01 -16.10 8.10
N ASP A 93 -1.28 -16.18 8.44
CA ASP A 93 -1.95 -17.43 8.83
C ASP A 93 -1.82 -18.52 7.75
N ALA A 94 -2.06 -18.15 6.49
CA ALA A 94 -1.91 -19.05 5.35
C ALA A 94 -0.44 -19.41 5.11
N LEU A 95 0.49 -18.46 5.18
CA LEU A 95 1.93 -18.70 5.01
C LEU A 95 2.47 -19.68 6.07
N MET A 96 2.07 -19.51 7.33
CA MET A 96 2.59 -20.32 8.44
C MET A 96 2.13 -21.77 8.38
N THR A 97 0.98 -22.04 7.77
CA THR A 97 0.56 -23.40 7.48
C THR A 97 1.26 -23.94 6.23
N LEU A 98 1.41 -23.11 5.20
CA LEU A 98 1.99 -23.46 3.91
C LEU A 98 3.44 -23.96 4.01
N THR A 99 4.25 -23.41 4.92
CA THR A 99 5.64 -23.87 5.10
C THR A 99 5.72 -25.35 5.48
N LEU A 100 4.73 -25.88 6.21
CA LEU A 100 4.65 -27.29 6.61
C LEU A 100 4.09 -28.17 5.50
N THR A 101 3.02 -27.74 4.83
CA THR A 101 2.44 -28.51 3.72
C THR A 101 3.39 -28.55 2.51
N GLY A 102 4.19 -27.50 2.36
CA GLY A 102 4.96 -27.24 1.14
C GLY A 102 4.07 -26.99 -0.06
N VAL A 103 4.67 -26.96 -1.24
CA VAL A 103 3.97 -26.80 -2.53
C VAL A 103 4.32 -27.93 -3.51
N VAL A 104 3.54 -28.09 -4.57
CA VAL A 104 3.82 -29.06 -5.66
C VAL A 104 4.29 -28.32 -6.91
N GLY A 105 3.48 -27.38 -7.42
CA GLY A 105 3.94 -26.39 -8.38
C GLY A 105 4.65 -25.24 -7.68
N GLY A 106 5.59 -24.59 -8.38
CA GLY A 106 6.35 -23.49 -7.79
C GLY A 106 5.47 -22.29 -7.40
N LEU A 107 5.72 -21.72 -6.23
CA LEU A 107 5.04 -20.53 -5.72
C LEU A 107 6.05 -19.47 -5.33
N VAL A 108 5.98 -18.32 -6.00
CA VAL A 108 6.72 -17.11 -5.64
C VAL A 108 5.75 -16.11 -5.00
N ILE A 109 6.12 -15.63 -3.81
CA ILE A 109 5.41 -14.59 -3.07
C ILE A 109 6.27 -13.33 -3.12
N ALA A 110 5.88 -12.35 -3.92
CA ALA A 110 6.56 -11.07 -3.96
C ALA A 110 6.06 -10.17 -2.83
N ILE A 111 6.96 -9.71 -1.97
CA ILE A 111 6.64 -8.80 -0.87
C ILE A 111 7.39 -7.50 -1.07
N ALA A 112 6.65 -6.40 -1.18
CA ALA A 112 7.20 -5.08 -1.40
C ALA A 112 7.30 -4.27 -0.10
N ASP A 113 8.52 -4.07 0.39
CA ASP A 113 8.84 -3.27 1.57
C ASP A 113 8.88 -1.78 1.22
N ASP A 114 8.18 -0.96 2.01
CA ASP A 114 8.13 0.50 1.82
C ASP A 114 9.15 1.21 2.70
N VAL A 115 10.44 0.95 2.38
CA VAL A 115 11.57 1.56 3.09
C VAL A 115 11.47 3.09 2.99
N GLY A 116 11.52 3.77 4.13
CA GLY A 116 11.36 5.21 4.26
C GLY A 116 9.92 5.72 4.27
N LEU A 117 8.91 4.84 4.32
CA LEU A 117 7.49 5.20 4.50
C LEU A 117 6.92 6.11 3.41
N SER A 118 7.17 5.80 2.13
CA SER A 118 6.70 6.67 1.04
C SER A 118 5.16 6.67 0.94
N SER A 119 4.52 5.57 1.29
CA SER A 119 3.08 5.34 1.12
C SER A 119 2.43 4.51 2.25
N SER A 120 3.18 4.23 3.32
CA SER A 120 2.79 3.33 4.41
C SER A 120 2.85 4.00 5.77
N GLN A 121 2.04 3.51 6.72
CA GLN A 121 1.94 4.04 8.09
C GLN A 121 3.05 3.51 9.01
N ASN A 122 3.71 2.42 8.61
CA ASN A 122 4.83 1.82 9.30
C ASN A 122 5.82 1.22 8.29
N GLU A 123 7.04 0.98 8.77
CA GLU A 123 8.16 0.42 8.03
C GLU A 123 8.37 -0.98 8.59
N GLN A 124 8.48 -1.98 7.73
CA GLN A 124 8.66 -3.38 8.14
C GLN A 124 9.70 -4.03 7.27
N ASP A 125 10.34 -5.04 7.83
CA ASP A 125 11.37 -5.83 7.17
C ASP A 125 10.87 -7.25 6.90
N SER A 126 10.58 -7.54 5.64
CA SER A 126 10.02 -8.84 5.26
C SER A 126 11.00 -10.00 5.36
N ARG A 127 12.29 -9.76 5.63
CA ARG A 127 13.26 -10.85 5.86
C ARG A 127 12.94 -11.65 7.12
N TYR A 128 12.25 -11.05 8.09
CA TYR A 128 11.72 -11.78 9.25
C TYR A 128 10.75 -12.89 8.89
N TRP A 129 10.00 -12.78 7.78
CA TRP A 129 9.14 -13.87 7.32
C TRP A 129 9.93 -15.07 6.85
N GLY A 130 11.07 -14.86 6.19
CA GLY A 130 11.99 -15.94 5.83
C GLY A 130 12.44 -16.75 7.05
N ARG A 131 12.85 -16.04 8.09
CA ARG A 131 13.27 -16.63 9.37
C ARG A 131 12.12 -17.29 10.13
N PHE A 132 10.98 -16.61 10.26
CA PHE A 132 9.85 -17.10 11.06
C PHE A 132 9.13 -18.27 10.39
N ALA A 133 8.95 -18.22 9.07
CA ALA A 133 8.29 -19.27 8.31
C ALA A 133 9.26 -20.37 7.83
N HIS A 134 10.57 -20.24 8.02
CA HIS A 134 11.58 -21.17 7.49
C HIS A 134 11.47 -21.36 5.96
N VAL A 135 11.42 -20.23 5.24
CA VAL A 135 11.29 -20.17 3.78
C VAL A 135 12.43 -19.33 3.16
N PRO A 136 12.87 -19.67 1.93
CA PRO A 136 13.89 -18.90 1.24
C PRO A 136 13.46 -17.46 0.93
N VAL A 137 14.39 -16.51 1.07
CA VAL A 137 14.22 -15.11 0.68
C VAL A 137 15.24 -14.73 -0.39
N LEU A 138 14.75 -14.24 -1.52
CA LEU A 138 15.55 -13.69 -2.61
C LEU A 138 15.43 -12.16 -2.63
N GLU A 139 16.54 -11.46 -2.82
CA GLU A 139 16.66 -10.00 -2.73
C GLU A 139 17.38 -9.43 -3.95
N PRO A 140 16.65 -9.10 -5.03
CA PRO A 140 17.25 -8.47 -6.19
C PRO A 140 17.74 -7.06 -5.84
N ALA A 141 18.84 -6.63 -6.47
CA ALA A 141 19.36 -5.26 -6.33
C ALA A 141 18.88 -4.30 -7.43
N ASP A 142 18.40 -4.83 -8.56
CA ASP A 142 17.87 -4.08 -9.69
C ASP A 142 16.79 -4.86 -10.46
N SER A 143 16.27 -4.28 -11.55
CA SER A 143 15.23 -4.91 -12.37
C SER A 143 15.69 -6.18 -13.09
N GLN A 144 16.97 -6.28 -13.49
CA GLN A 144 17.49 -7.46 -14.18
C GLN A 144 17.61 -8.64 -13.21
N GLU A 145 18.06 -8.39 -11.98
CA GLU A 145 18.04 -9.37 -10.92
C GLU A 145 16.62 -9.73 -10.51
N ALA A 146 15.69 -8.76 -10.43
CA ALA A 146 14.29 -9.06 -10.08
C ALA A 146 13.67 -10.05 -11.07
N TYR A 147 13.94 -9.86 -12.36
CA TYR A 147 13.57 -10.80 -13.42
C TYR A 147 14.23 -12.18 -13.21
N ALA A 148 15.56 -12.23 -13.08
CA ALA A 148 16.31 -13.49 -13.02
C ALA A 148 15.99 -14.30 -11.74
N MET A 149 15.88 -13.62 -10.61
CA MET A 149 15.57 -14.23 -9.31
C MET A 149 14.12 -14.70 -9.23
N THR A 150 13.18 -14.07 -9.93
CA THR A 150 11.80 -14.58 -10.05
C THR A 150 11.80 -15.94 -10.75
N LEU A 151 12.50 -16.06 -11.88
CA LEU A 151 12.63 -17.34 -12.60
C LEU A 151 13.31 -18.41 -11.74
N TYR A 152 14.42 -18.05 -11.08
CA TYR A 152 15.13 -18.92 -10.15
C TYR A 152 14.24 -19.36 -8.98
N GLY A 153 13.40 -18.46 -8.47
CA GLY A 153 12.46 -18.71 -7.38
C GLY A 153 11.51 -19.86 -7.69
N TYR A 154 10.98 -19.96 -8.91
CA TYR A 154 10.13 -21.10 -9.29
C TYR A 154 10.89 -22.42 -9.27
N ALA A 155 12.11 -22.45 -9.84
CA ALA A 155 12.93 -23.65 -9.84
C ALA A 155 13.32 -24.08 -8.41
N LEU A 156 13.68 -23.13 -7.54
CA LEU A 156 13.98 -23.39 -6.14
C LEU A 156 12.76 -23.90 -5.38
N SER A 157 11.60 -23.27 -5.61
CA SER A 157 10.32 -23.61 -4.97
C SER A 157 9.93 -25.06 -5.25
N GLU A 158 10.04 -25.49 -6.50
CA GLU A 158 9.71 -26.86 -6.94
C GLU A 158 10.73 -27.87 -6.41
N LYS A 159 12.03 -27.55 -6.50
CA LYS A 159 13.12 -28.42 -6.04
C LYS A 159 13.01 -28.76 -4.55
N LEU A 160 12.58 -27.81 -3.72
CA LEU A 160 12.50 -27.97 -2.26
C LEU A 160 11.08 -28.03 -1.71
N GLN A 161 10.08 -28.00 -2.59
CA GLN A 161 8.65 -28.02 -2.25
C GLN A 161 8.29 -26.98 -1.18
N VAL A 162 8.72 -25.74 -1.37
CA VAL A 162 8.51 -24.62 -0.42
C VAL A 162 8.18 -23.34 -1.20
N PRO A 163 7.29 -22.46 -0.72
CA PRO A 163 7.16 -21.13 -1.31
C PRO A 163 8.48 -20.36 -1.21
N VAL A 164 8.73 -19.48 -2.17
CA VAL A 164 9.89 -18.58 -2.17
C VAL A 164 9.40 -17.15 -2.00
N ILE A 165 9.98 -16.43 -1.04
CA ILE A 165 9.75 -14.99 -0.90
C ILE A 165 10.72 -14.26 -1.84
N LEU A 166 10.18 -13.40 -2.69
CA LEU A 166 10.93 -12.41 -3.43
C LEU A 166 10.71 -11.06 -2.74
N ARG A 167 11.70 -10.59 -1.97
CA ARG A 167 11.60 -9.30 -1.29
C ARG A 167 12.01 -8.20 -2.25
N MET A 168 11.09 -7.27 -2.48
CA MET A 168 11.29 -6.07 -3.26
C MET A 168 11.25 -4.86 -2.33
N THR A 169 11.87 -3.74 -2.72
CA THR A 169 11.72 -2.47 -1.99
C THR A 169 11.24 -1.37 -2.94
N THR A 170 10.66 -0.28 -2.39
CA THR A 170 10.16 0.88 -3.16
C THR A 170 11.12 1.32 -4.27
N ARG A 171 12.43 1.30 -4.02
CA ARG A 171 13.46 1.67 -4.99
C ARG A 171 13.41 0.80 -6.25
N ILE A 172 13.40 -0.53 -6.09
CA ILE A 172 13.41 -1.45 -7.23
C ILE A 172 12.04 -1.48 -7.93
N ASN A 173 10.95 -1.39 -7.17
CA ASN A 173 9.60 -1.43 -7.74
C ASN A 173 9.34 -0.28 -8.74
N HIS A 174 9.89 0.91 -8.48
CA HIS A 174 9.60 2.11 -9.28
C HIS A 174 10.77 2.65 -10.11
N VAL A 175 12.02 2.25 -9.86
CA VAL A 175 13.15 2.59 -10.75
C VAL A 175 13.16 1.65 -11.95
N LYS A 176 13.49 2.20 -13.14
CA LYS A 176 13.66 1.40 -14.36
C LYS A 176 15.13 1.16 -14.70
N SER A 177 15.45 -0.04 -15.16
CA SER A 177 16.75 -0.38 -15.75
C SER A 177 16.58 -1.26 -16.99
N LEU A 178 17.65 -1.48 -17.75
CA LEU A 178 17.61 -2.36 -18.91
C LEU A 178 17.52 -3.83 -18.48
N VAL A 179 16.50 -4.52 -18.95
CA VAL A 179 16.28 -5.95 -18.71
C VAL A 179 16.34 -6.70 -20.04
N THR A 180 17.15 -7.76 -20.08
CA THR A 180 17.18 -8.72 -21.19
C THR A 180 16.18 -9.82 -20.89
N VAL A 181 15.13 -9.89 -21.71
CA VAL A 181 14.00 -10.82 -21.52
C VAL A 181 14.19 -12.09 -22.35
N GLY A 182 13.58 -13.19 -21.91
CA GLY A 182 13.66 -14.50 -22.54
C GLY A 182 12.38 -14.90 -23.25
N GLU A 183 12.34 -16.19 -23.60
CA GLU A 183 11.14 -16.84 -24.11
C GLU A 183 10.33 -17.43 -22.96
N ARG A 184 9.01 -17.46 -23.13
CA ARG A 184 8.15 -18.15 -22.18
C ARG A 184 8.39 -19.65 -22.26
N GLY A 185 8.75 -20.24 -21.12
CA GLY A 185 8.82 -21.67 -20.95
C GLY A 185 7.44 -22.30 -20.86
N GLU A 186 7.31 -23.51 -21.39
CA GLU A 186 6.13 -24.33 -21.13
C GLU A 186 6.25 -24.98 -19.74
N HIS A 187 5.20 -24.85 -18.93
CA HIS A 187 5.08 -25.57 -17.66
C HIS A 187 3.75 -26.32 -17.65
N VAL A 188 3.83 -27.65 -17.53
CA VAL A 188 2.65 -28.51 -17.41
C VAL A 188 2.49 -28.89 -15.95
N GLY A 189 1.34 -28.55 -15.37
CA GLY A 189 1.06 -28.86 -13.98
C GLY A 189 0.97 -30.37 -13.74
N ALA A 190 1.54 -30.83 -12.64
CA ALA A 190 1.56 -32.26 -12.28
C ALA A 190 0.18 -32.83 -11.91
N GLY A 191 -0.81 -31.97 -11.65
CA GLY A 191 -2.13 -32.35 -11.13
C GLY A 191 -2.12 -32.50 -9.60
N PHE A 192 -3.33 -32.49 -9.00
CA PHE A 192 -3.49 -32.68 -7.56
C PHE A 192 -3.47 -34.17 -7.20
N THR A 193 -2.57 -34.56 -6.30
CA THR A 193 -2.54 -35.90 -5.71
C THR A 193 -3.02 -35.86 -4.27
N LYS A 194 -3.98 -36.72 -3.92
CA LYS A 194 -4.54 -36.78 -2.56
C LYS A 194 -3.52 -37.32 -1.55
N GLU A 195 -2.97 -36.42 -0.73
CA GLU A 195 -2.04 -36.76 0.36
C GLU A 195 -2.50 -36.17 1.72
N PRO A 196 -3.47 -36.80 2.42
CA PRO A 196 -4.05 -36.20 3.63
C PRO A 196 -3.04 -35.96 4.74
N ALA A 197 -2.02 -36.82 4.88
CA ALA A 197 -0.94 -36.65 5.86
C ALA A 197 -0.08 -35.40 5.61
N ARG A 198 -0.10 -34.86 4.38
CA ARG A 198 0.64 -33.68 3.95
C ARG A 198 -0.21 -32.41 3.92
N PHE A 199 -1.47 -32.51 3.48
CA PHE A 199 -2.31 -31.34 3.22
C PHE A 199 -3.36 -31.05 4.29
N VAL A 200 -3.61 -31.98 5.22
CA VAL A 200 -4.55 -31.76 6.33
C VAL A 200 -3.74 -31.53 7.61
N MET A 201 -3.54 -30.27 8.00
CA MET A 201 -2.68 -29.86 9.13
C MET A 201 -3.36 -29.99 10.50
N VAL A 202 -3.88 -31.18 10.78
CA VAL A 202 -4.18 -31.57 12.17
C VAL A 202 -2.88 -31.77 12.97
N PRO A 203 -2.88 -31.61 14.31
CA PRO A 203 -1.65 -31.65 15.11
C PRO A 203 -0.77 -32.89 14.86
N GLY A 204 -1.37 -34.07 14.70
CA GLY A 204 -0.64 -35.32 14.43
C GLY A 204 0.07 -35.37 13.08
N ASN A 205 -0.42 -34.63 12.07
CA ASN A 205 0.24 -34.48 10.78
C ASN A 205 1.31 -33.39 10.84
N ALA A 206 0.98 -32.23 11.43
CA ALA A 206 1.92 -31.13 11.61
C ALA A 206 3.20 -31.57 12.34
N GLY A 207 3.06 -32.33 13.43
CA GLY A 207 4.21 -32.87 14.18
C GLY A 207 5.16 -33.72 13.34
N LYS A 208 4.67 -34.41 12.30
CA LYS A 208 5.49 -35.20 11.38
C LYS A 208 6.17 -34.36 10.28
N ARG A 209 5.63 -33.16 9.99
CA ARG A 209 6.15 -32.25 8.98
C ARG A 209 7.22 -31.32 9.52
N ILE A 210 7.20 -30.98 10.82
CA ILE A 210 8.20 -30.10 11.45
C ILE A 210 9.65 -30.60 11.26
N PRO A 211 10.00 -31.88 11.47
CA PRO A 211 11.37 -32.34 11.20
C PRO A 211 11.78 -32.18 9.73
N LEU A 212 10.83 -32.30 8.80
CA LEU A 212 11.10 -32.10 7.37
C LEU A 212 11.35 -30.62 7.04
N MET A 213 10.67 -29.71 7.73
CA MET A 213 10.92 -28.26 7.61
C MET A 213 12.35 -27.91 8.02
N PHE A 214 12.83 -28.40 9.18
CA PHE A 214 14.20 -28.17 9.62
C PHE A 214 15.25 -28.86 8.73
N ALA A 215 14.95 -30.08 8.24
CA ALA A 215 15.82 -30.74 7.26
C ALA A 215 15.92 -29.95 5.95
N ARG A 216 14.82 -29.31 5.51
CA ARG A 216 14.80 -28.41 4.36
C ARG A 216 15.60 -27.15 4.62
N GLU A 217 15.52 -26.56 5.82
CA GLU A 217 16.29 -25.37 6.20
C GLU A 217 17.81 -25.61 6.10
N ILE A 218 18.29 -26.79 6.51
CA ILE A 218 19.71 -27.15 6.36
C ILE A 218 20.11 -27.13 4.89
N LYS A 219 19.32 -27.75 4.00
CA LYS A 219 19.57 -27.74 2.55
C LYS A 219 19.51 -26.33 1.96
N LEU A 220 18.60 -25.48 2.46
CA LEU A 220 18.51 -24.09 2.05
C LEU A 220 19.77 -23.32 2.43
N ARG A 221 20.32 -23.55 3.63
CA ARG A 221 21.58 -22.94 4.07
C ARG A 221 22.75 -23.39 3.19
N GLU A 222 22.88 -24.69 2.92
CA GLU A 222 23.90 -25.22 1.99
C GLU A 222 23.80 -24.59 0.58
N LEU A 223 22.57 -24.38 0.10
CA LEU A 223 22.35 -23.70 -1.17
C LEU A 223 22.68 -22.21 -1.09
N ALA A 224 22.36 -21.51 0.00
CA ALA A 224 22.72 -20.11 0.19
C ALA A 224 24.24 -19.92 0.21
N GLU A 225 24.99 -20.84 0.82
CA GLU A 225 26.47 -20.81 0.83
C GLU A 225 27.08 -21.03 -0.56
N THR A 226 26.41 -21.75 -1.46
CA THR A 226 26.94 -22.09 -2.79
C THR A 226 26.27 -21.32 -3.93
N SER A 227 25.27 -20.51 -3.62
CA SER A 227 24.49 -19.75 -4.59
C SER A 227 25.33 -18.69 -5.28
N GLU A 228 25.22 -18.61 -6.61
CA GLU A 228 25.80 -17.52 -7.41
C GLU A 228 25.13 -16.17 -7.12
N LEU A 229 23.97 -16.17 -6.47
CA LEU A 229 23.29 -14.94 -6.03
C LEU A 229 23.97 -14.30 -4.81
N ASN A 230 24.79 -15.07 -4.10
CA ASN A 230 25.58 -14.62 -2.96
C ASN A 230 27.06 -14.60 -3.35
N PHE A 231 27.61 -13.43 -3.63
CA PHE A 231 28.97 -13.31 -4.14
C PHE A 231 29.74 -12.18 -3.47
N ILE A 232 31.06 -12.38 -3.37
CA ILE A 232 32.00 -11.36 -2.91
C ILE A 232 32.59 -10.71 -4.15
N GLU A 233 32.46 -9.40 -4.24
CA GLU A 233 33.30 -8.59 -5.10
C GLU A 233 34.51 -8.13 -4.31
N ASP A 234 35.68 -8.35 -4.89
CA ASP A 234 36.92 -7.89 -4.31
C ASP A 234 37.16 -6.39 -4.57
N GLY A 235 37.95 -5.76 -3.72
CA GLY A 235 38.30 -4.35 -3.81
C GLY A 235 39.65 -4.05 -3.17
N PRO A 236 40.43 -3.09 -3.71
CA PRO A 236 41.77 -2.79 -3.18
C PRO A 236 41.77 -2.08 -1.82
N ASP A 237 40.68 -1.40 -1.44
CA ASP A 237 40.57 -0.75 -0.13
C ASP A 237 40.03 -1.74 0.92
N LYS A 238 40.94 -2.31 1.72
CA LYS A 238 40.64 -3.34 2.72
C LYS A 238 40.21 -2.80 4.09
N ARG A 239 40.13 -1.49 4.27
CA ARG A 239 39.82 -0.90 5.59
C ARG A 239 38.41 -1.23 6.06
N VAL A 240 37.47 -1.31 5.12
CA VAL A 240 36.07 -1.67 5.39
C VAL A 240 35.57 -2.60 4.28
N GLY A 241 35.00 -3.75 4.66
CA GLY A 241 34.20 -4.60 3.79
C GLY A 241 32.72 -4.47 4.13
N PHE A 242 31.85 -4.64 3.13
CA PHE A 242 30.41 -4.45 3.29
C PHE A 242 29.63 -5.74 3.06
N ILE A 243 28.61 -6.01 3.87
CA ILE A 243 27.60 -7.05 3.62
C ILE A 243 26.29 -6.34 3.33
N ALA A 244 25.74 -6.52 2.13
CA ALA A 244 24.53 -5.80 1.71
C ALA A 244 23.57 -6.69 0.92
N SER A 245 22.27 -6.41 1.01
CA SER A 245 21.21 -7.10 0.27
C SER A 245 20.34 -6.09 -0.47
N GLY A 246 19.69 -6.56 -1.54
CA GLY A 246 18.77 -5.73 -2.32
C GLY A 246 19.41 -4.43 -2.83
N PRO A 247 18.69 -3.29 -2.87
CA PRO A 247 19.24 -2.04 -3.40
C PRO A 247 20.30 -1.39 -2.50
N ALA A 248 20.43 -1.80 -1.24
CA ALA A 248 21.51 -1.33 -0.37
C ALA A 248 22.90 -1.67 -0.95
N TYR A 249 23.01 -2.79 -1.68
CA TYR A 249 24.22 -3.14 -2.43
C TYR A 249 24.59 -2.06 -3.46
N MET A 250 23.62 -1.53 -4.23
CA MET A 250 23.89 -0.48 -5.21
C MET A 250 24.39 0.80 -4.55
N HIS A 251 23.83 1.18 -3.40
CA HIS A 251 24.27 2.34 -2.62
C HIS A 251 25.70 2.18 -2.09
N VAL A 252 26.08 0.97 -1.67
CA VAL A 252 27.46 0.65 -1.30
C VAL A 252 28.39 0.79 -2.49
N LYS A 253 28.04 0.22 -3.66
CA LYS A 253 28.87 0.30 -4.87
C LYS A 253 29.06 1.74 -5.36
N GLU A 254 28.04 2.58 -5.29
CA GLU A 254 28.14 4.01 -5.61
C GLU A 254 29.03 4.76 -4.60
N SER A 255 28.96 4.38 -3.32
CA SER A 255 29.66 5.09 -2.25
C SER A 255 31.11 4.69 -2.10
N PHE A 256 31.42 3.41 -2.26
CA PHE A 256 32.72 2.79 -2.01
C PHE A 256 33.08 1.79 -3.12
N PRO A 257 33.28 2.26 -4.37
CA PRO A 257 33.49 1.37 -5.52
C PRO A 257 34.73 0.47 -5.42
N ASN A 258 35.68 0.82 -4.55
CA ASN A 258 36.95 0.12 -4.33
C ASN A 258 36.97 -0.76 -3.08
N ALA A 259 35.87 -0.85 -2.34
CA ALA A 259 35.79 -1.69 -1.15
C ALA A 259 35.27 -3.10 -1.49
N PRO A 260 35.72 -4.15 -0.78
CA PRO A 260 35.12 -5.47 -0.85
C PRO A 260 33.65 -5.47 -0.42
N VAL A 261 32.79 -6.17 -1.15
CA VAL A 261 31.35 -6.25 -0.85
C VAL A 261 30.86 -7.68 -1.02
N LEU A 262 30.25 -8.26 0.02
CA LEU A 262 29.39 -9.44 -0.09
C LEU A 262 27.97 -9.00 -0.41
N LYS A 263 27.52 -9.28 -1.62
CA LYS A 263 26.13 -9.11 -2.03
C LYS A 263 25.33 -10.35 -1.65
N LEU A 264 24.25 -10.15 -0.91
CA LEU A 264 23.28 -11.18 -0.51
C LEU A 264 22.05 -11.10 -1.41
N GLY A 265 21.99 -11.93 -2.45
CA GLY A 265 20.81 -12.12 -3.29
C GLY A 265 19.91 -13.27 -2.84
N PHE A 266 20.45 -14.22 -2.08
CA PHE A 266 19.71 -15.28 -1.39
C PHE A 266 20.03 -15.16 0.10
N SER A 267 19.29 -14.31 0.81
CA SER A 267 19.67 -13.79 2.13
C SER A 267 19.14 -14.58 3.31
N SER A 268 18.09 -15.38 3.13
CA SER A 268 17.55 -16.25 4.17
C SER A 268 17.47 -17.69 3.66
N PRO A 269 18.22 -18.65 4.24
CA PRO A 269 19.15 -18.48 5.37
C PRO A 269 20.42 -17.66 5.02
N VAL A 270 21.04 -17.03 6.03
CA VAL A 270 22.29 -16.27 5.87
C VAL A 270 23.47 -17.22 5.54
N PRO A 271 24.32 -16.90 4.54
CA PRO A 271 25.52 -17.67 4.21
C PRO A 271 26.70 -17.28 5.13
N PHE A 272 26.80 -17.92 6.29
CA PHE A 272 27.81 -17.62 7.30
C PHE A 272 29.25 -17.82 6.82
N ASP A 273 29.52 -18.82 5.99
CA ASP A 273 30.89 -19.08 5.52
C ASP A 273 31.37 -17.99 4.58
N LYS A 274 30.52 -17.52 3.65
CA LYS A 274 30.82 -16.33 2.83
C LYS A 274 31.02 -15.07 3.65
N CYS A 275 30.21 -14.88 4.70
CA CYS A 275 30.39 -13.73 5.60
C CYS A 275 31.75 -13.79 6.33
N ARG A 276 32.22 -14.98 6.73
CA ARG A 276 33.56 -15.17 7.32
C ARG A 276 34.67 -14.94 6.30
N GLU A 277 34.47 -15.39 5.05
CA GLU A 277 35.41 -15.15 3.94
C GLU A 277 35.64 -13.65 3.74
N LEU A 278 34.57 -12.85 3.61
CA LEU A 278 34.69 -11.40 3.53
C LEU A 278 35.38 -10.81 4.77
N ALA A 279 34.97 -11.24 5.97
CA ALA A 279 35.53 -10.73 7.23
C ALA A 279 37.04 -11.00 7.37
N ALA A 280 37.56 -12.06 6.76
CA ALA A 280 38.99 -12.36 6.74
C ALA A 280 39.79 -11.46 5.78
N MET A 281 39.13 -10.78 4.84
CA MET A 281 39.77 -9.95 3.81
C MET A 281 39.96 -8.47 4.24
N VAL A 282 39.32 -8.04 5.31
CA VAL A 282 39.19 -6.61 5.67
C VAL A 282 39.45 -6.35 7.14
N ASP A 283 39.78 -5.11 7.48
CA ASP A 283 40.03 -4.69 8.87
C ASP A 283 38.72 -4.60 9.68
N GLN A 284 37.64 -4.16 9.03
CA GLN A 284 36.31 -3.99 9.64
C GLN A 284 35.20 -4.43 8.67
N VAL A 285 34.12 -5.00 9.19
CA VAL A 285 32.94 -5.38 8.41
C VAL A 285 31.75 -4.54 8.82
N VAL A 286 31.12 -3.90 7.82
CA VAL A 286 29.88 -3.14 8.00
C VAL A 286 28.71 -3.86 7.33
N VAL A 287 27.67 -4.19 8.10
CA VAL A 287 26.42 -4.76 7.61
C VAL A 287 25.50 -3.61 7.20
N VAL A 288 25.22 -3.53 5.91
CA VAL A 288 24.39 -2.50 5.28
C VAL A 288 23.04 -3.11 4.93
N GLU A 289 22.14 -3.11 5.90
CA GLU A 289 20.79 -3.64 5.77
C GLU A 289 19.74 -2.62 6.19
N GLU A 290 18.67 -2.49 5.40
CA GLU A 290 17.62 -1.49 5.61
C GLU A 290 16.68 -1.90 6.75
N VAL A 291 16.18 -0.92 7.50
CA VAL A 291 15.26 -1.10 8.64
C VAL A 291 15.92 -1.81 9.83
N GLU A 292 15.83 -3.15 9.93
CA GLU A 292 16.19 -3.92 11.13
C GLU A 292 17.57 -4.62 11.01
N PRO A 293 18.29 -4.86 12.13
CA PRO A 293 19.60 -5.53 12.15
C PRO A 293 19.48 -7.08 12.10
N LEU A 294 18.75 -7.63 11.13
CA LEU A 294 18.52 -9.09 11.07
C LEU A 294 19.82 -9.86 10.80
N VAL A 295 20.52 -9.52 9.71
CA VAL A 295 21.77 -10.18 9.33
C VAL A 295 22.87 -9.86 10.34
N GLU A 296 22.98 -8.61 10.77
CA GLU A 296 23.91 -8.16 11.80
C GLU A 296 23.76 -9.00 13.08
N THR A 297 22.53 -9.20 13.55
CA THR A 297 22.24 -9.98 14.76
C THR A 297 22.66 -11.43 14.61
N GLU A 298 22.37 -12.06 13.46
CA GLU A 298 22.75 -13.45 13.21
C GLU A 298 24.28 -13.63 13.13
N LEU A 299 24.99 -12.70 12.49
CA LEU A 299 26.45 -12.73 12.40
C LEU A 299 27.11 -12.54 13.76
N LYS A 300 26.61 -11.59 14.57
CA LYS A 300 27.07 -11.40 15.96
C LYS A 300 26.81 -12.67 16.81
N ALA A 301 25.66 -13.32 16.64
CA ALA A 301 25.34 -14.57 17.34
C ALA A 301 26.26 -15.73 16.92
N GLN A 302 26.79 -15.70 15.69
CA GLN A 302 27.83 -16.64 15.22
C GLN A 302 29.25 -16.25 15.62
N GLY A 303 29.43 -15.19 16.43
CA GLY A 303 30.72 -14.74 16.94
C GLY A 303 31.53 -13.86 15.99
N LEU A 304 30.95 -13.41 14.87
CA LEU A 304 31.64 -12.48 13.97
C LEU A 304 31.63 -11.06 14.57
N LYS A 305 32.75 -10.35 14.41
CA LYS A 305 32.87 -8.93 14.77
C LYS A 305 32.41 -8.08 13.59
N VAL A 306 31.16 -7.65 13.63
CA VAL A 306 30.55 -6.79 12.61
C VAL A 306 29.91 -5.56 13.24
N ILE A 307 29.82 -4.48 12.48
CA ILE A 307 29.20 -3.22 12.86
C ILE A 307 28.05 -2.96 11.87
N GLY A 308 26.91 -2.43 12.30
CA GLY A 308 25.82 -2.06 11.40
C GLY A 308 25.04 -0.88 11.96
N LYS A 309 23.95 -1.16 12.66
CA LYS A 309 23.05 -0.14 13.23
C LYS A 309 23.66 0.72 14.34
N GLU A 310 24.85 0.38 14.80
CA GLU A 310 25.66 1.25 15.68
C GLU A 310 26.10 2.54 14.97
N ILE A 311 26.30 2.50 13.64
CA ILE A 311 26.72 3.65 12.84
C ILE A 311 25.71 4.02 11.72
N LEU A 312 24.77 3.14 11.41
CA LEU A 312 23.73 3.30 10.39
C LEU A 312 22.34 3.46 11.04
N PRO A 313 21.41 4.21 10.41
CA PRO A 313 20.06 4.39 10.95
C PRO A 313 19.22 3.10 10.94
N LEU A 314 18.26 3.04 11.86
CA LEU A 314 17.24 1.98 11.98
C LEU A 314 16.01 2.21 11.08
N GLN A 315 15.98 3.30 10.32
CA GLN A 315 14.84 3.65 9.47
C GLN A 315 15.32 4.26 8.16
N GLY A 316 14.52 4.07 7.11
CA GLY A 316 14.78 4.65 5.80
C GLY A 316 15.93 4.01 5.03
N GLU A 317 16.12 4.55 3.83
CA GLU A 317 17.06 4.04 2.84
C GLU A 317 18.52 4.40 3.18
N LEU A 318 19.43 3.45 2.96
CA LEU A 318 20.87 3.61 3.20
C LEU A 318 21.59 4.18 1.98
N SER A 319 21.14 5.36 1.52
CA SER A 319 21.71 6.05 0.35
C SER A 319 23.15 6.55 0.57
N PRO A 320 23.87 7.01 -0.49
CA PRO A 320 25.24 7.52 -0.34
C PRO A 320 25.39 8.68 0.65
N ASN A 321 24.36 9.52 0.77
CA ASN A 321 24.34 10.63 1.74
C ASN A 321 24.22 10.16 3.19
N VAL A 322 23.83 8.90 3.42
CA VAL A 322 23.81 8.25 4.73
C VAL A 322 25.10 7.45 4.96
N LEU A 323 25.52 6.67 3.96
CA LEU A 323 26.67 5.78 4.05
C LEU A 323 28.01 6.53 4.17
N LYS A 324 28.27 7.50 3.29
CA LYS A 324 29.58 8.19 3.25
C LYS A 324 29.93 8.88 4.57
N PRO A 325 29.03 9.67 5.21
CA PRO A 325 29.32 10.26 6.51
C PRO A 325 29.53 9.23 7.63
N ALA A 326 28.76 8.13 7.63
CA ALA A 326 28.88 7.09 8.64
C ALA A 326 30.25 6.40 8.60
N ILE A 327 30.72 6.04 7.40
CA ILE A 327 32.02 5.37 7.23
C ILE A 327 33.19 6.32 7.45
N ALA A 328 33.11 7.57 6.98
CA ALA A 328 34.15 8.55 7.28
C ALA A 328 34.31 8.75 8.80
N ARG A 329 33.22 8.68 9.58
CA ARG A 329 33.28 8.79 11.04
C ARG A 329 33.93 7.56 11.66
N LEU A 330 33.59 6.37 11.15
CA LEU A 330 34.20 5.11 11.58
C LEU A 330 35.72 5.11 11.37
N LEU A 331 36.19 5.69 10.26
CA LEU A 331 37.60 5.73 9.89
C LEU A 331 38.36 6.94 10.46
N GLY A 332 37.67 7.90 11.09
CA GLY A 332 38.29 9.16 11.56
C GLY A 332 38.69 10.10 10.42
N GLU A 333 38.04 9.99 9.26
CA GLU A 333 38.27 10.80 8.08
C GLU A 333 37.45 12.10 8.09
N PRO A 334 37.87 13.12 7.31
CA PRO A 334 37.07 14.32 7.12
C PRO A 334 35.67 13.97 6.61
N MET A 335 34.64 14.55 7.24
CA MET A 335 33.27 14.39 6.75
C MET A 335 33.15 14.93 5.33
N PRO A 336 32.49 14.20 4.40
CA PRO A 336 32.20 14.74 3.08
C PRO A 336 31.44 16.05 3.23
N GLU A 337 31.77 17.06 2.43
CA GLU A 337 30.95 18.27 2.33
C GLU A 337 29.57 17.88 1.76
N THR A 338 28.60 17.66 2.65
CA THR A 338 27.20 17.65 2.23
C THR A 338 26.84 19.06 1.83
N THR A 339 26.59 19.26 0.53
CA THR A 339 25.93 20.47 0.02
C THR A 339 24.50 20.49 0.56
N THR A 340 24.34 20.98 1.78
CA THR A 340 23.04 21.29 2.35
C THR A 340 22.58 22.59 1.72
N PHE A 341 21.81 22.48 0.64
CA PHE A 341 21.03 23.63 0.20
C PHE A 341 20.10 24.00 1.35
N ALA A 342 20.03 25.28 1.69
CA ALA A 342 19.01 25.76 2.61
C ALA A 342 17.65 25.25 2.08
N PRO A 343 16.84 24.56 2.90
CA PRO A 343 15.56 24.05 2.43
C PRO A 343 14.77 25.21 1.84
N MET A 344 14.45 25.10 0.55
CA MET A 344 13.63 26.10 -0.11
C MET A 344 12.35 26.25 0.70
N GLN A 345 11.96 27.47 1.06
CA GLN A 345 10.66 27.71 1.70
C GLN A 345 9.57 27.44 0.66
N VAL A 346 9.24 26.18 0.48
CA VAL A 346 8.11 25.72 -0.32
C VAL A 346 6.86 25.81 0.53
N PHE A 347 5.76 26.24 -0.10
CA PHE A 347 4.46 26.17 0.56
C PHE A 347 4.18 24.71 0.96
N PRO A 348 3.77 24.44 2.22
CA PRO A 348 3.45 23.08 2.67
C PRO A 348 2.42 22.45 1.74
N ARG A 349 2.67 21.22 1.28
CA ARG A 349 1.73 20.43 0.47
C ARG A 349 1.25 19.24 1.29
N PRO A 350 0.42 19.45 2.34
CA PRO A 350 -0.11 18.34 3.09
C PRO A 350 -0.98 17.47 2.16
N PRO A 351 -1.02 16.14 2.39
CA PRO A 351 -1.99 15.27 1.74
C PRO A 351 -3.41 15.83 1.93
N THR A 352 -4.15 15.99 0.83
CA THR A 352 -5.50 16.57 0.85
C THR A 352 -6.42 15.81 -0.11
N MET A 353 -7.72 15.93 0.09
CA MET A 353 -8.72 15.29 -0.77
C MET A 353 -8.79 15.94 -2.15
N CYS A 354 -9.15 15.17 -3.17
CA CYS A 354 -9.33 15.69 -4.52
C CYS A 354 -10.43 16.78 -4.58
N VAL A 355 -10.35 17.65 -5.59
CA VAL A 355 -11.44 18.58 -5.91
C VAL A 355 -12.73 17.79 -6.09
N ALA A 356 -13.77 18.21 -5.38
CA ALA A 356 -15.09 17.57 -5.35
C ALA A 356 -15.13 16.12 -4.85
N CYS A 357 -14.11 15.65 -4.12
CA CYS A 357 -14.14 14.34 -3.48
C CYS A 357 -15.44 14.16 -2.65
N PRO A 358 -16.16 13.03 -2.77
CA PRO A 358 -17.40 12.80 -2.01
C PRO A 358 -17.16 12.82 -0.49
N HIS A 359 -15.95 12.51 -0.04
CA HIS A 359 -15.60 12.55 1.38
C HIS A 359 -15.52 13.99 1.95
N LEU A 360 -15.43 15.03 1.11
CA LEU A 360 -15.43 16.44 1.59
C LEU A 360 -16.72 16.75 2.37
N GLY A 361 -17.87 16.30 1.86
CA GLY A 361 -19.15 16.51 2.53
C GLY A 361 -19.24 15.76 3.87
N VAL A 362 -18.73 14.53 3.91
CA VAL A 362 -18.67 13.71 5.12
C VAL A 362 -17.87 14.41 6.20
N TYR A 363 -16.62 14.81 5.93
CA TYR A 363 -15.79 15.43 6.95
C TYR A 363 -16.19 16.86 7.30
N TYR A 364 -16.76 17.60 6.35
CA TYR A 364 -17.43 18.86 6.66
C TYR A 364 -18.56 18.64 7.68
N THR A 365 -19.43 17.64 7.47
CA THR A 365 -20.53 17.38 8.43
C THR A 365 -20.04 16.86 9.77
N LEU A 366 -19.07 15.95 9.79
CA LEU A 366 -18.48 15.42 11.03
C LEU A 366 -17.85 16.53 11.88
N SER A 367 -17.15 17.49 11.26
CA SER A 367 -16.55 18.61 12.00
C SER A 367 -17.57 19.56 12.65
N GLN A 368 -18.84 19.52 12.22
CA GLN A 368 -19.93 20.29 12.82
C GLN A 368 -20.61 19.56 14.01
N VAL A 369 -20.39 18.25 14.17
CA VAL A 369 -20.99 17.47 15.24
C VAL A 369 -20.04 17.42 16.44
N ARG A 370 -20.51 17.89 17.60
CA ARG A 370 -19.71 17.93 18.83
C ARG A 370 -19.75 16.60 19.58
N ASN A 371 -18.71 16.37 20.39
CA ASN A 371 -18.59 15.22 21.30
C ASN A 371 -18.58 13.87 20.54
N LEU A 372 -17.84 13.79 19.44
CA LEU A 372 -17.58 12.54 18.74
C LEU A 372 -16.19 12.01 19.11
N ASN A 373 -16.07 10.69 19.22
CA ASN A 373 -14.83 9.95 19.03
C ASN A 373 -14.96 9.21 17.69
N ILE A 374 -14.06 9.50 16.75
CA ILE A 374 -14.09 9.01 15.38
C ILE A 374 -12.95 8.03 15.17
N SER A 375 -13.30 6.74 15.08
CA SER A 375 -12.37 5.70 14.66
C SER A 375 -12.32 5.60 13.14
N GLY A 376 -11.20 6.01 12.58
CA GLY A 376 -10.93 5.98 11.15
C GLY A 376 -10.22 4.70 10.70
N ASP A 377 -10.29 4.48 9.40
CA ASP A 377 -9.59 3.39 8.72
C ASP A 377 -8.56 3.94 7.71
N ILE A 378 -7.82 3.07 7.04
CA ILE A 378 -6.77 3.45 6.09
C ILE A 378 -7.37 3.67 4.69
N GLY A 379 -7.31 4.90 4.18
CA GLY A 379 -7.89 5.26 2.88
C GLY A 379 -7.84 6.76 2.60
N CYS A 380 -8.44 7.20 1.48
CA CYS A 380 -8.59 8.64 1.21
C CYS A 380 -9.33 9.37 2.34
N TYR A 381 -10.18 8.64 3.07
CA TYR A 381 -10.90 9.15 4.22
C TYR A 381 -10.00 9.33 5.46
N THR A 382 -8.80 8.74 5.56
CA THR A 382 -7.83 9.10 6.63
C THR A 382 -7.46 10.60 6.58
N LEU A 383 -7.53 11.22 5.39
CA LEU A 383 -7.23 12.65 5.20
C LEU A 383 -8.19 13.59 5.95
N GLY A 384 -9.32 13.07 6.44
CA GLY A 384 -10.23 13.80 7.34
C GLY A 384 -9.60 14.19 8.69
N ALA A 385 -8.47 13.57 9.07
CA ALA A 385 -7.67 13.95 10.23
C ALA A 385 -7.03 15.35 10.09
N GLY A 386 -6.82 15.81 8.85
CA GLY A 386 -6.16 17.08 8.56
C GLY A 386 -7.09 18.29 8.63
N HIS A 387 -6.50 19.48 8.58
CA HIS A 387 -7.22 20.74 8.40
C HIS A 387 -7.97 20.76 7.06
N PRO A 388 -9.22 21.28 6.99
CA PRO A 388 -9.93 22.05 8.03
C PRO A 388 -10.75 21.23 9.02
N TRP A 389 -10.88 19.92 8.85
CA TRP A 389 -11.90 19.15 9.57
C TRP A 389 -11.44 18.68 10.95
N ASN A 390 -10.19 18.22 11.07
CA ASN A 390 -9.67 17.59 12.29
C ASN A 390 -10.65 16.55 12.86
N ALA A 391 -11.25 15.74 11.98
CA ALA A 391 -12.43 14.92 12.26
C ALA A 391 -12.12 13.43 12.12
N LEU A 392 -11.00 12.99 12.71
CA LEU A 392 -10.57 11.60 12.82
C LEU A 392 -9.64 11.49 14.04
N ASP A 393 -9.97 10.66 15.03
CA ASP A 393 -9.22 10.58 16.29
C ASP A 393 -8.23 9.41 16.31
N THR A 394 -8.52 8.34 15.57
CA THR A 394 -7.65 7.16 15.49
C THR A 394 -7.64 6.57 14.08
N CYS A 395 -6.55 5.90 13.71
CA CYS A 395 -6.42 5.12 12.50
C CYS A 395 -5.29 4.10 12.71
N VAL A 396 -5.57 2.80 12.56
CA VAL A 396 -4.62 1.73 12.92
C VAL A 396 -4.18 0.95 11.68
N SER A 397 -5.11 0.23 11.05
CA SER A 397 -4.87 -0.59 9.87
C SER A 397 -6.18 -0.77 9.09
N MET A 398 -6.08 -1.33 7.88
CA MET A 398 -7.24 -1.64 7.05
C MET A 398 -8.22 -2.56 7.77
N GLY A 399 -9.47 -2.13 7.91
CA GLY A 399 -10.56 -2.85 8.58
C GLY A 399 -10.64 -2.64 10.09
N ALA A 400 -9.68 -1.93 10.70
CA ALA A 400 -9.61 -1.79 12.16
C ALA A 400 -10.64 -0.82 12.75
N SER A 401 -11.17 0.12 11.97
CA SER A 401 -12.07 1.19 12.45
C SER A 401 -13.26 0.66 13.26
N MET A 402 -13.86 -0.44 12.82
CA MET A 402 -15.02 -1.04 13.49
C MET A 402 -14.66 -1.70 14.82
N GLY A 403 -13.59 -2.51 14.85
CA GLY A 403 -13.14 -3.18 16.07
C GLY A 403 -12.66 -2.17 17.12
N VAL A 404 -11.92 -1.14 16.69
CA VAL A 404 -11.48 -0.05 17.56
C VAL A 404 -12.68 0.74 18.10
N ALA A 405 -13.66 1.07 17.26
CA ALA A 405 -14.88 1.75 17.70
C ALA A 405 -15.68 0.92 18.71
N LEU A 406 -15.82 -0.39 18.50
CA LEU A 406 -16.45 -1.29 19.47
C LEU A 406 -15.67 -1.31 20.79
N GLY A 407 -14.34 -1.37 20.73
CA GLY A 407 -13.48 -1.30 21.92
C GLY A 407 -13.63 0.02 22.67
N MET A 408 -13.68 1.15 21.97
CA MET A 408 -13.98 2.46 22.55
C MET A 408 -15.36 2.48 23.22
N ASP A 409 -16.35 1.80 22.64
CA ASP A 409 -17.71 1.73 23.19
C ASP A 409 -17.78 0.93 24.48
N LYS A 410 -17.17 -0.26 24.49
CA LYS A 410 -17.12 -1.12 25.68
C LYS A 410 -16.21 -0.56 26.77
N GLY A 411 -15.19 0.20 26.38
CA GLY A 411 -14.20 0.79 27.28
C GLY A 411 -14.53 2.17 27.83
N ARG A 412 -15.73 2.73 27.57
CA ARG A 412 -16.09 4.09 28.01
C ARG A 412 -15.96 4.24 29.53
N GLY A 413 -15.25 5.28 29.96
CA GLY A 413 -15.24 5.77 31.34
C GLY A 413 -16.13 7.00 31.54
N GLU A 414 -16.14 7.55 32.76
CA GLU A 414 -16.92 8.75 33.11
C GLU A 414 -16.61 9.97 32.23
N ALA A 415 -15.36 10.11 31.77
CA ALA A 415 -14.93 11.20 30.90
C ALA A 415 -15.54 11.14 29.48
N ASP A 416 -16.02 9.97 29.05
CA ASP A 416 -16.55 9.73 27.70
C ASP A 416 -18.07 9.49 27.68
N LYS A 417 -18.76 9.63 28.82
CA LYS A 417 -20.21 9.35 28.95
C LYS A 417 -21.07 10.13 27.95
N ASP A 418 -20.67 11.37 27.65
CA ASP A 418 -21.39 12.27 26.75
C ASP A 418 -20.86 12.22 25.31
N LYS A 419 -19.82 11.43 25.05
CA LYS A 419 -19.26 11.24 23.71
C LYS A 419 -20.05 10.18 22.94
N ARG A 420 -20.07 10.30 21.63
CA ARG A 420 -20.63 9.30 20.71
C ARG A 420 -19.52 8.74 19.84
N ILE A 421 -19.69 7.50 19.40
CA ILE A 421 -18.63 6.78 18.70
C ILE A 421 -19.06 6.59 17.25
N VAL A 422 -18.17 6.99 16.35
CA VAL A 422 -18.34 6.84 14.91
C VAL A 422 -17.18 6.00 14.36
N ALA A 423 -17.48 5.00 13.54
CA ALA A 423 -16.48 4.31 12.74
C ALA A 423 -16.56 4.81 11.29
N VAL A 424 -15.44 5.13 10.65
CA VAL A 424 -15.41 5.57 9.24
C VAL A 424 -14.56 4.61 8.43
N ILE A 425 -15.17 3.99 7.41
CA ILE A 425 -14.52 3.00 6.56
C ILE A 425 -14.95 3.17 5.09
N GLY A 426 -14.03 2.93 4.16
CA GLY A 426 -14.37 2.88 2.72
C GLY A 426 -14.94 1.53 2.32
N ASP A 427 -15.63 1.49 1.18
CA ASP A 427 -16.17 0.29 0.54
C ASP A 427 -15.19 -0.87 0.39
N SER A 428 -14.04 -0.65 -0.26
CA SER A 428 -13.04 -1.68 -0.51
C SER A 428 -12.44 -2.19 0.79
N THR A 429 -12.12 -1.28 1.72
CA THR A 429 -11.61 -1.64 3.06
C THR A 429 -12.65 -2.40 3.89
N PHE A 430 -13.94 -2.10 3.73
CA PHE A 430 -15.02 -2.86 4.35
C PHE A 430 -15.05 -4.31 3.86
N LEU A 431 -14.90 -4.52 2.56
CA LEU A 431 -14.82 -5.85 1.95
C LEU A 431 -13.50 -6.56 2.24
N HIS A 432 -12.41 -5.82 2.50
CA HIS A 432 -11.09 -6.35 2.81
C HIS A 432 -11.09 -7.08 4.16
N MET A 433 -11.39 -6.35 5.24
CA MET A 433 -11.39 -6.89 6.62
C MET A 433 -12.44 -6.24 7.54
N GLY A 434 -13.29 -5.36 7.01
CA GLY A 434 -14.27 -4.64 7.82
C GLY A 434 -15.52 -5.46 8.17
N MET A 435 -15.96 -6.37 7.31
CA MET A 435 -17.16 -7.20 7.54
C MET A 435 -17.11 -7.95 8.88
N GLN A 436 -15.94 -8.47 9.24
CA GLN A 436 -15.72 -9.18 10.51
C GLN A 436 -15.88 -8.23 11.71
N GLY A 437 -15.40 -6.99 11.59
CA GLY A 437 -15.58 -5.96 12.60
C GLY A 437 -17.04 -5.56 12.80
N LEU A 438 -17.81 -5.43 11.72
CA LEU A 438 -19.25 -5.16 11.82
C LEU A 438 -20.00 -6.33 12.46
N LEU A 439 -19.68 -7.56 12.05
CA LEU A 439 -20.28 -8.77 12.61
C LEU A 439 -20.07 -8.84 14.13
N ASP A 440 -18.84 -8.61 14.60
CA ASP A 440 -18.50 -8.60 16.02
C ASP A 440 -19.20 -7.46 16.78
N MET A 441 -19.31 -6.28 16.15
CA MET A 441 -20.01 -5.13 16.70
C MET A 441 -21.51 -5.40 16.90
N VAL A 442 -22.17 -6.01 15.93
CA VAL A 442 -23.59 -6.39 16.03
C VAL A 442 -23.77 -7.48 17.09
N TYR A 443 -22.96 -8.55 17.04
CA TYR A 443 -23.03 -9.67 17.98
C TYR A 443 -22.89 -9.20 19.44
N ASN A 444 -21.97 -8.27 19.69
CA ASN A 444 -21.71 -7.71 21.01
C ASN A 444 -22.53 -6.46 21.36
N LYS A 445 -23.56 -6.12 20.56
CA LYS A 445 -24.46 -4.98 20.81
C LYS A 445 -23.69 -3.67 21.03
N GLY A 446 -22.82 -3.32 20.09
CA GLY A 446 -22.10 -2.04 20.11
C GLY A 446 -23.04 -0.85 19.96
N ASN A 447 -22.75 0.26 20.65
CA ASN A 447 -23.39 1.55 20.40
C ASN A 447 -22.44 2.42 19.56
N VAL A 448 -22.46 2.18 18.25
CA VAL A 448 -21.56 2.78 17.26
C VAL A 448 -22.32 3.08 15.99
N THR A 449 -22.13 4.28 15.46
CA THR A 449 -22.59 4.64 14.10
C THR A 449 -21.45 4.42 13.10
N VAL A 450 -21.67 3.60 12.09
CA VAL A 450 -20.70 3.33 11.02
C VAL A 450 -21.02 4.21 9.81
N LEU A 451 -20.01 4.93 9.31
CA LEU A 451 -20.03 5.59 8.02
C LEU A 451 -19.27 4.72 7.01
N LEU A 452 -20.03 4.05 6.14
CA LEU A 452 -19.51 3.24 5.04
C LEU A 452 -19.48 4.10 3.76
N LEU A 453 -18.28 4.42 3.30
CA LEU A 453 -18.06 5.35 2.21
C LEU A 453 -17.90 4.61 0.87
N ASP A 454 -19.01 4.38 0.15
CA ASP A 454 -19.03 3.76 -1.19
C ASP A 454 -18.66 4.76 -2.29
N ASN A 455 -17.36 4.80 -2.60
CA ASN A 455 -16.79 5.58 -3.70
C ASN A 455 -16.42 4.73 -4.93
N ARG A 456 -16.70 3.42 -4.89
CA ARG A 456 -16.49 2.45 -5.98
C ARG A 456 -15.03 2.33 -6.42
N ALA A 457 -14.08 2.60 -5.53
CA ALA A 457 -12.66 2.69 -5.90
C ALA A 457 -11.70 2.38 -4.76
N VAL A 458 -10.65 1.60 -5.05
CA VAL A 458 -9.45 1.55 -4.19
C VAL A 458 -8.59 2.79 -4.49
N GLY A 459 -8.95 3.92 -3.89
CA GLY A 459 -8.54 5.25 -4.37
C GLY A 459 -7.04 5.54 -4.30
N MET A 460 -6.39 5.29 -3.16
CA MET A 460 -4.98 5.69 -2.95
C MET A 460 -3.96 4.85 -3.72
N THR A 461 -4.36 3.67 -4.21
CA THR A 461 -3.48 2.73 -4.92
C THR A 461 -3.60 2.82 -6.44
N GLY A 462 -4.50 3.67 -6.97
CA GLY A 462 -4.68 3.86 -8.42
C GLY A 462 -6.10 3.60 -8.94
N GLY A 463 -7.08 3.33 -8.07
CA GLY A 463 -8.48 3.15 -8.48
C GLY A 463 -8.80 1.76 -9.00
N GLN A 464 -8.12 0.74 -8.49
CA GLN A 464 -8.31 -0.66 -8.90
C GLN A 464 -9.74 -1.13 -8.67
N ASN A 465 -10.15 -2.06 -9.52
CA ASN A 465 -11.47 -2.70 -9.42
C ASN A 465 -11.55 -3.60 -8.19
N ASN A 466 -12.76 -3.69 -7.64
CA ASN A 466 -13.06 -4.47 -6.45
C ASN A 466 -14.56 -4.85 -6.45
N PRO A 467 -15.01 -5.81 -5.61
CA PRO A 467 -16.41 -6.25 -5.65
C PRO A 467 -17.44 -5.14 -5.36
N GLY A 468 -17.04 -4.01 -4.77
CA GLY A 468 -17.90 -2.84 -4.57
C GLY A 468 -18.24 -2.08 -5.85
N ASN A 469 -17.42 -2.20 -6.91
CA ASN A 469 -17.66 -1.50 -8.18
C ASN A 469 -18.20 -2.40 -9.30
N GLY A 470 -18.11 -3.72 -9.16
CA GLY A 470 -18.71 -4.68 -10.09
C GLY A 470 -17.88 -4.91 -11.36
N TYR A 471 -16.56 -4.80 -11.29
CA TYR A 471 -15.66 -5.11 -12.40
C TYR A 471 -14.50 -6.01 -11.98
N GLY A 472 -14.05 -6.87 -12.90
CA GLY A 472 -12.85 -7.69 -12.74
C GLY A 472 -11.56 -6.93 -13.09
N ILE A 473 -10.41 -7.61 -13.00
CA ILE A 473 -9.10 -7.00 -13.32
C ILE A 473 -8.98 -6.60 -14.80
N HIS A 474 -9.68 -7.29 -15.71
CA HIS A 474 -9.66 -6.96 -17.14
C HIS A 474 -10.71 -5.90 -17.52
N GLY A 475 -11.51 -5.43 -16.55
CA GLY A 475 -12.56 -4.44 -16.72
C GLY A 475 -13.88 -5.00 -17.24
N GLU A 476 -14.02 -6.32 -17.29
CA GLU A 476 -15.25 -7.05 -17.53
C GLU A 476 -16.23 -6.89 -16.36
N GLU A 477 -17.53 -6.98 -16.65
CA GLU A 477 -18.57 -6.90 -15.64
C GLU A 477 -18.49 -8.11 -14.68
N ALA A 478 -18.61 -7.82 -13.39
CA ALA A 478 -18.58 -8.79 -12.30
C ALA A 478 -19.72 -8.49 -11.30
N PRO A 479 -20.10 -9.45 -10.44
CA PRO A 479 -21.12 -9.20 -9.42
C PRO A 479 -20.74 -8.02 -8.52
N ARG A 480 -21.61 -7.01 -8.47
CA ARG A 480 -21.48 -5.86 -7.57
C ARG A 480 -22.16 -6.15 -6.24
N ILE A 481 -21.47 -5.87 -5.13
CA ILE A 481 -22.03 -5.99 -3.80
C ILE A 481 -23.08 -4.90 -3.54
N ASP A 482 -24.24 -5.33 -3.03
CA ASP A 482 -25.22 -4.44 -2.41
C ASP A 482 -24.87 -4.28 -0.93
N PHE A 483 -24.25 -3.15 -0.59
CA PHE A 483 -23.82 -2.87 0.78
C PHE A 483 -24.97 -2.83 1.79
N ALA A 484 -26.16 -2.35 1.41
CA ALA A 484 -27.29 -2.31 2.32
C ALA A 484 -27.76 -3.73 2.67
N ARG A 485 -27.86 -4.60 1.66
CA ARG A 485 -28.20 -6.02 1.88
C ARG A 485 -27.12 -6.77 2.64
N LEU A 486 -25.85 -6.52 2.35
CA LEU A 486 -24.73 -7.14 3.07
C LEU A 486 -24.73 -6.73 4.54
N VAL A 487 -24.89 -5.45 4.84
CA VAL A 487 -24.95 -4.92 6.21
C VAL A 487 -26.16 -5.47 6.97
N SER A 488 -27.32 -5.56 6.33
CA SER A 488 -28.51 -6.22 6.89
C SER A 488 -28.26 -7.70 7.20
N ALA A 489 -27.61 -8.42 6.29
CA ALA A 489 -27.23 -9.83 6.49
C ALA A 489 -26.21 -10.05 7.62
N LEU A 490 -25.39 -9.04 7.92
CA LEU A 490 -24.49 -9.03 9.09
C LEU A 490 -25.21 -8.68 10.41
N GLY A 491 -26.52 -8.41 10.35
CA GLY A 491 -27.42 -8.31 11.51
C GLY A 491 -27.77 -6.88 11.95
N VAL A 492 -27.40 -5.85 11.18
CA VAL A 492 -27.87 -4.48 11.42
C VAL A 492 -29.36 -4.40 11.07
N LYS A 493 -30.15 -3.75 11.94
CA LYS A 493 -31.59 -3.58 11.73
C LYS A 493 -31.87 -2.71 10.52
N ASP A 494 -32.81 -3.13 9.67
CA ASP A 494 -33.12 -2.44 8.41
C ASP A 494 -33.50 -0.96 8.61
N GLU A 495 -34.20 -0.61 9.71
CA GLU A 495 -34.55 0.78 10.02
C GLU A 495 -33.35 1.67 10.43
N ARG A 496 -32.16 1.09 10.58
CA ARG A 496 -30.89 1.76 10.92
C ARG A 496 -29.88 1.77 9.78
N ILE A 497 -30.28 1.31 8.60
CA ILE A 497 -29.46 1.33 7.39
C ILE A 497 -29.92 2.51 6.52
N HIS A 498 -29.05 3.52 6.39
CA HIS A 498 -29.38 4.75 5.67
C HIS A 498 -28.44 4.91 4.48
N LYS A 499 -29.00 4.97 3.26
CA LYS A 499 -28.23 5.35 2.07
C LYS A 499 -28.45 6.84 1.77
N VAL A 500 -27.38 7.62 1.73
CA VAL A 500 -27.44 9.08 1.60
C VAL A 500 -26.44 9.61 0.58
N ASN A 501 -26.80 10.69 -0.12
CA ASN A 501 -25.88 11.38 -1.02
C ASN A 501 -24.97 12.33 -0.19
N PRO A 502 -23.63 12.14 -0.18
CA PRO A 502 -22.70 12.98 0.55
C PRO A 502 -22.60 14.42 0.02
N TYR A 503 -23.14 14.71 -1.16
CA TYR A 503 -23.25 16.08 -1.68
C TYR A 503 -24.48 16.83 -1.13
N GLU A 504 -25.41 16.18 -0.43
CA GLU A 504 -26.58 16.80 0.18
C GLU A 504 -26.36 17.04 1.68
N LEU A 505 -25.61 18.11 2.01
CA LEU A 505 -25.14 18.37 3.38
C LEU A 505 -26.26 18.43 4.43
N PRO A 506 -27.43 19.05 4.21
CA PRO A 506 -28.51 19.05 5.20
C PRO A 506 -29.04 17.65 5.53
N VAL A 507 -29.13 16.77 4.53
CA VAL A 507 -29.60 15.39 4.70
C VAL A 507 -28.55 14.57 5.45
N LEU A 508 -27.29 14.66 5.02
CA LEU A 508 -26.18 13.96 5.66
C LEU A 508 -26.02 14.39 7.13
N PHE A 509 -25.98 15.70 7.39
CA PHE A 509 -25.84 16.24 8.74
C PHE A 509 -26.97 15.80 9.67
N LYS A 510 -28.23 15.86 9.18
CA LYS A 510 -29.39 15.39 9.96
C LYS A 510 -29.26 13.90 10.28
N THR A 511 -28.94 13.08 9.29
CA THR A 511 -28.83 11.62 9.44
C THR A 511 -27.75 11.25 10.44
N ILE A 512 -26.55 11.81 10.33
CA ILE A 512 -25.46 11.58 11.28
C ILE A 512 -25.89 12.00 12.69
N ARG A 513 -26.41 13.22 12.85
CA ARG A 513 -26.81 13.77 14.16
C ARG A 513 -27.91 12.95 14.85
N ASP A 514 -28.80 12.35 14.07
CA ASP A 514 -29.92 11.58 14.61
C ASP A 514 -29.45 10.15 14.97
N GLU A 515 -28.65 9.48 14.12
CA GLU A 515 -28.17 8.11 14.37
C GLU A 515 -27.08 8.00 15.45
N VAL A 516 -26.19 8.99 15.60
CA VAL A 516 -25.18 8.97 16.68
C VAL A 516 -25.80 9.02 18.09
N LYS A 517 -27.10 9.27 18.22
CA LYS A 517 -27.83 9.26 19.50
C LYS A 517 -28.49 7.91 19.80
N VAL A 518 -28.57 7.01 18.83
CA VAL A 518 -29.23 5.73 18.97
C VAL A 518 -28.31 4.78 19.74
N PRO A 519 -28.77 4.15 20.84
CA PRO A 519 -27.93 3.24 21.63
C PRO A 519 -27.87 1.83 21.02
N ASP A 520 -27.49 1.74 19.75
CA ASP A 520 -27.42 0.50 18.96
C ASP A 520 -26.42 0.69 17.80
N VAL A 521 -26.21 -0.35 17.01
CA VAL A 521 -25.44 -0.25 15.77
C VAL A 521 -26.29 0.38 14.67
N SER A 522 -25.79 1.45 14.06
CA SER A 522 -26.39 2.08 12.87
C SER A 522 -25.36 2.18 11.74
N VAL A 523 -25.81 2.08 10.49
CA VAL A 523 -24.92 2.18 9.32
C VAL A 523 -25.46 3.21 8.34
N ILE A 524 -24.64 4.21 8.04
CA ILE A 524 -24.89 5.23 7.03
C ILE A 524 -23.95 4.96 5.86
N ILE A 525 -24.52 4.72 4.67
CA ILE A 525 -23.81 4.41 3.43
C ILE A 525 -23.87 5.64 2.53
N THR A 526 -22.71 6.20 2.15
CA THR A 526 -22.64 7.27 1.15
C THR A 526 -22.38 6.71 -0.24
N ASP A 527 -23.03 7.20 -1.30
CA ASP A 527 -23.13 6.46 -2.57
C ASP A 527 -22.59 7.16 -3.83
N GLN A 528 -21.60 8.05 -3.67
CA GLN A 528 -21.03 8.84 -4.78
C GLN A 528 -19.67 8.32 -5.21
N PRO A 529 -19.45 8.10 -6.53
CA PRO A 529 -18.21 7.55 -7.03
C PRO A 529 -17.03 8.50 -6.83
N CYS A 530 -15.82 7.93 -6.75
CA CYS A 530 -14.58 8.67 -6.76
C CYS A 530 -14.48 9.55 -8.02
N VAL A 531 -14.05 10.81 -7.85
CA VAL A 531 -13.94 11.77 -8.96
C VAL A 531 -12.89 11.38 -10.02
N LEU A 532 -12.08 10.37 -9.74
CA LEU A 532 -11.03 9.86 -10.62
C LEU A 532 -11.46 8.59 -11.39
N VAL A 533 -12.64 8.04 -11.13
CA VAL A 533 -13.15 6.86 -11.88
C VAL A 533 -14.19 7.25 -12.92
N LYS A 534 -14.42 6.35 -13.89
CA LYS A 534 -15.30 6.58 -15.05
C LYS A 534 -16.77 6.80 -14.68
N ASP A 535 -17.19 6.26 -13.54
CA ASP A 535 -18.55 6.41 -13.00
C ASP A 535 -18.90 7.85 -12.58
N TYR A 536 -17.89 8.72 -12.42
CA TYR A 536 -18.12 10.10 -12.01
C TYR A 536 -18.43 11.01 -13.20
N HIS A 537 -19.56 11.70 -13.14
CA HIS A 537 -19.99 12.66 -14.16
C HIS A 537 -19.86 14.08 -13.65
N LYS A 538 -18.99 14.87 -14.29
CA LYS A 538 -18.78 16.28 -13.95
C LYS A 538 -20.03 17.11 -14.26
N LEU A 539 -20.33 18.04 -13.36
CA LEU A 539 -21.37 19.05 -13.55
C LEU A 539 -20.76 20.39 -13.96
N LYS A 540 -21.62 21.38 -14.21
CA LYS A 540 -21.19 22.73 -14.59
C LYS A 540 -20.36 23.37 -13.45
N PRO A 541 -19.15 23.88 -13.73
CA PRO A 541 -18.29 24.47 -12.70
C PRO A 541 -18.89 25.73 -12.07
N PHE A 542 -18.34 26.13 -10.92
CA PHE A 542 -18.75 27.31 -10.16
C PHE A 542 -17.68 28.39 -10.19
N GLU A 543 -18.11 29.64 -10.03
CA GLU A 543 -17.28 30.82 -9.80
C GLU A 543 -17.82 31.64 -8.62
N VAL A 544 -17.02 32.57 -8.12
CA VAL A 544 -17.40 33.50 -7.05
C VAL A 544 -17.71 34.87 -7.66
N MET A 545 -18.84 35.44 -7.31
CA MET A 545 -19.19 36.83 -7.58
C MET A 545 -18.51 37.74 -6.55
N ASP A 546 -17.46 38.44 -6.97
CA ASP A 546 -16.64 39.30 -6.09
C ASP A 546 -17.47 40.35 -5.34
N ASP A 547 -18.47 40.94 -6.00
CA ASP A 547 -19.37 41.96 -5.44
C ASP A 547 -20.30 41.44 -4.33
N LYS A 548 -20.53 40.12 -4.28
CA LYS A 548 -21.38 39.47 -3.26
C LYS A 548 -20.57 38.76 -2.17
N CYS A 549 -19.28 38.56 -2.38
CA CYS A 549 -18.45 37.83 -1.43
C CYS A 549 -18.21 38.67 -0.18
N THR A 550 -18.68 38.22 0.98
CA THR A 550 -18.53 38.93 2.25
C THR A 550 -17.24 38.56 3.00
N GLY A 551 -16.42 37.67 2.45
CA GLY A 551 -15.23 37.16 3.13
C GLY A 551 -15.50 36.23 4.33
N CYS A 552 -16.73 35.72 4.49
CA CYS A 552 -17.12 34.92 5.67
C CYS A 552 -16.37 33.59 5.88
N GLY A 553 -15.66 33.07 4.88
CA GLY A 553 -14.83 31.88 5.00
C GLY A 553 -15.55 30.52 5.02
N ASN A 554 -16.88 30.45 5.19
CA ASN A 554 -17.60 29.17 5.34
C ASN A 554 -17.38 28.15 4.19
N CYS A 555 -17.12 28.63 2.97
CA CYS A 555 -16.83 27.76 1.83
C CYS A 555 -15.43 27.15 1.88
N ILE A 556 -14.49 27.77 2.60
CA ILE A 556 -13.14 27.25 2.85
C ILE A 556 -13.21 26.05 3.80
N ASP A 557 -14.12 26.07 4.77
CA ASP A 557 -14.29 24.98 5.75
C ASP A 557 -14.75 23.66 5.10
N VAL A 558 -15.31 23.72 3.89
CA VAL A 558 -15.59 22.53 3.07
C VAL A 558 -14.31 21.80 2.67
N GLY A 559 -13.18 22.51 2.60
CA GLY A 559 -11.85 21.95 2.33
C GLY A 559 -11.57 21.62 0.86
N CYS A 560 -12.32 22.18 -0.09
CA CYS A 560 -12.12 21.91 -1.52
C CYS A 560 -10.86 22.60 -2.06
N PRO A 561 -9.88 21.89 -2.66
CA PRO A 561 -8.66 22.51 -3.19
C PRO A 561 -8.86 23.50 -4.34
N ALA A 562 -10.05 23.53 -4.96
CA ALA A 562 -10.39 24.50 -6.00
C ALA A 562 -10.68 25.90 -5.44
N ILE A 563 -10.81 26.06 -4.13
CA ILE A 563 -11.11 27.36 -3.49
C ILE A 563 -9.78 27.98 -3.02
N HIS A 564 -9.45 29.13 -3.59
CA HIS A 564 -8.22 29.86 -3.26
C HIS A 564 -8.55 31.17 -2.54
N VAL A 565 -7.85 31.45 -1.45
CA VAL A 565 -7.92 32.75 -0.78
C VAL A 565 -7.19 33.79 -1.64
N THR A 566 -7.90 34.82 -2.08
CA THR A 566 -7.35 35.91 -2.91
C THR A 566 -6.89 37.09 -2.07
N SER A 567 -7.59 37.38 -0.97
CA SER A 567 -7.22 38.41 -0.02
C SER A 567 -7.76 38.09 1.37
N ARG A 568 -7.11 38.65 2.40
CA ARG A 568 -7.53 38.56 3.80
C ARG A 568 -7.82 39.95 4.34
N GLY A 569 -8.82 40.04 5.20
CA GLY A 569 -9.21 41.27 5.90
C GLY A 569 -9.59 40.97 7.34
N LYS A 570 -9.95 42.01 8.09
CA LYS A 570 -10.44 41.91 9.47
C LYS A 570 -11.63 42.83 9.64
N GLU A 571 -12.65 42.36 10.34
CA GLU A 571 -13.83 43.14 10.67
C GLU A 571 -14.09 43.06 12.17
N VAL A 572 -14.32 44.20 12.81
CA VAL A 572 -14.74 44.26 14.21
C VAL A 572 -16.27 44.28 14.23
N LYS A 573 -16.87 43.20 14.72
CA LYS A 573 -18.32 43.11 14.88
C LYS A 573 -18.82 44.11 15.95
N PRO A 574 -20.11 44.50 15.93
CA PRO A 574 -20.70 45.37 16.96
C PRO A 574 -20.50 44.86 18.40
N SER A 575 -20.26 43.56 18.58
CA SER A 575 -19.92 42.93 19.86
C SER A 575 -18.47 43.17 20.32
N GLY A 576 -17.67 43.97 19.60
CA GLY A 576 -16.23 44.17 19.83
C GLY A 576 -15.35 42.98 19.42
N ARG A 577 -15.93 41.92 18.84
CA ARG A 577 -15.19 40.72 18.41
C ARG A 577 -14.58 40.96 17.04
N GLU A 578 -13.27 40.82 16.96
CA GLU A 578 -12.53 40.81 15.69
C GLU A 578 -12.75 39.47 14.98
N VAL A 579 -13.05 39.53 13.68
CA VAL A 579 -13.29 38.37 12.82
C VAL A 579 -12.41 38.49 11.59
N ASP A 580 -11.65 37.44 11.30
CA ASP A 580 -10.87 37.36 10.08
C ASP A 580 -11.79 37.13 8.88
N LEU A 581 -11.59 37.92 7.83
CA LEU A 581 -12.24 37.76 6.54
C LEU A 581 -11.28 37.10 5.56
N ALA A 582 -11.80 36.17 4.77
CA ALA A 582 -11.07 35.53 3.68
C ALA A 582 -11.93 35.60 2.41
N PHE A 583 -11.53 36.45 1.47
CA PHE A 583 -12.12 36.51 0.15
C PHE A 583 -11.50 35.43 -0.72
N VAL A 584 -12.32 34.82 -1.56
CA VAL A 584 -11.95 33.60 -2.27
C VAL A 584 -12.33 33.67 -3.74
N ARG A 585 -11.62 32.91 -4.56
CA ARG A 585 -12.00 32.55 -5.92
C ARG A 585 -12.11 31.04 -6.03
N ILE A 586 -12.92 30.56 -6.99
CA ILE A 586 -12.93 29.15 -7.39
C ILE A 586 -12.14 29.01 -8.68
N GLU A 587 -11.15 28.11 -8.70
CA GLU A 587 -10.43 27.73 -9.92
C GLU A 587 -11.35 26.90 -10.82
N THR A 588 -12.03 27.59 -11.73
CA THR A 588 -13.06 27.03 -12.62
C THR A 588 -12.51 25.90 -13.49
N SER A 589 -11.23 25.95 -13.86
CA SER A 589 -10.59 24.93 -14.71
C SER A 589 -10.52 23.54 -14.07
N VAL A 590 -10.50 23.47 -12.73
CA VAL A 590 -10.46 22.20 -11.99
C VAL A 590 -11.79 21.87 -11.28
N CYS A 591 -12.67 22.87 -11.09
CA CYS A 591 -13.97 22.67 -10.48
C CYS A 591 -14.85 21.70 -11.30
N THR A 592 -15.50 20.76 -10.63
CA THR A 592 -16.37 19.77 -11.27
C THR A 592 -17.86 19.96 -10.94
N GLY A 593 -18.24 21.05 -10.28
CA GLY A 593 -19.64 21.40 -10.08
C GLY A 593 -20.42 20.62 -9.01
N CYS A 594 -19.78 20.04 -7.98
CA CYS A 594 -20.47 19.23 -6.96
C CYS A 594 -21.42 20.01 -6.00
N GLY A 595 -21.34 21.34 -5.97
CA GLY A 595 -22.26 22.18 -5.19
C GLY A 595 -22.06 22.20 -3.67
N LEU A 596 -21.08 21.46 -3.14
CA LEU A 596 -20.78 21.43 -1.71
C LEU A 596 -20.50 22.81 -1.11
N CYS A 597 -19.72 23.65 -1.81
CA CYS A 597 -19.37 25.00 -1.34
C CYS A 597 -20.52 26.02 -1.44
N VAL A 598 -21.54 25.74 -2.26
CA VAL A 598 -22.71 26.61 -2.44
C VAL A 598 -23.59 26.59 -1.19
N GLN A 599 -23.75 25.41 -0.59
CA GLN A 599 -24.64 25.18 0.55
C GLN A 599 -24.29 26.02 1.80
N PRO A 600 -23.01 26.16 2.22
CA PRO A 600 -22.64 27.03 3.33
C PRO A 600 -22.47 28.52 2.95
N CYS A 601 -22.61 28.88 1.67
CA CYS A 601 -22.47 30.25 1.19
C CYS A 601 -23.74 31.08 1.46
N ALA A 602 -23.87 31.60 2.69
CA ALA A 602 -24.96 32.49 3.09
C ALA A 602 -25.24 33.68 2.13
N PRO A 603 -24.23 34.42 1.61
CA PRO A 603 -24.49 35.54 0.71
C PRO A 603 -24.88 35.12 -0.72
N LYS A 604 -24.89 33.81 -1.03
CA LYS A 604 -25.15 33.27 -2.38
C LYS A 604 -24.21 33.87 -3.44
N ALA A 605 -22.95 34.06 -3.06
CA ALA A 605 -21.91 34.59 -3.92
C ALA A 605 -21.34 33.54 -4.90
N ILE A 606 -21.60 32.25 -4.68
CA ILE A 606 -21.10 31.18 -5.55
C ILE A 606 -22.19 30.82 -6.57
N VAL A 607 -21.87 30.98 -7.86
CA VAL A 607 -22.80 30.78 -8.98
C VAL A 607 -22.16 29.91 -10.06
N HIS A 608 -22.96 29.30 -10.92
CA HIS A 608 -22.40 28.54 -12.04
C HIS A 608 -21.64 29.46 -12.99
N HIS A 609 -20.41 29.05 -13.33
CA HIS A 609 -19.58 29.80 -14.25
C HIS A 609 -20.25 29.93 -15.63
N MET A 610 -20.35 31.14 -16.14
CA MET A 610 -20.74 31.38 -17.53
C MET A 610 -19.51 31.67 -18.36
N ALA A 611 -19.19 30.78 -19.31
CA ALA A 611 -18.09 31.00 -20.23
C ALA A 611 -18.31 32.32 -20.99
N THR A 612 -17.43 33.29 -20.77
CA THR A 612 -17.40 34.55 -21.49
C THR A 612 -16.73 34.32 -22.85
N SER A 613 -17.58 33.97 -23.84
CA SER A 613 -17.29 33.68 -25.25
C SER A 613 -16.63 32.32 -25.56
N PRO A 614 -17.18 31.52 -26.49
CA PRO A 614 -16.43 30.43 -27.08
C PRO A 614 -15.26 31.03 -27.87
N ILE A 615 -14.07 30.43 -27.74
CA ILE A 615 -13.01 30.64 -28.71
C ILE A 615 -13.58 30.18 -30.06
N ASN A 616 -13.95 31.11 -30.92
CA ASN A 616 -14.17 30.82 -32.32
C ASN A 616 -12.81 30.44 -32.89
N LEU A 617 -12.51 29.14 -32.93
CA LEU A 617 -11.45 28.64 -33.79
C LEU A 617 -11.81 29.11 -35.19
N VAL A 618 -11.07 30.11 -35.68
CA VAL A 618 -11.19 30.56 -37.06
C VAL A 618 -10.74 29.39 -37.92
N THR A 619 -11.68 28.56 -38.35
CA THR A 619 -11.49 27.66 -39.47
C THR A 619 -11.31 28.56 -40.68
N LYS A 620 -10.08 28.96 -40.96
CA LYS A 620 -9.73 29.45 -42.30
C LYS A 620 -10.09 28.33 -43.25
N GLY A 621 -11.19 28.52 -43.99
CA GLY A 621 -11.53 27.70 -45.12
C GLY A 621 -10.33 27.67 -46.05
N CYS A 622 -9.81 26.48 -46.30
CA CYS A 622 -9.07 26.20 -47.52
C CYS A 622 -10.15 26.03 -48.60
N GLU A 623 -10.47 27.12 -49.29
CA GLU A 623 -11.12 27.07 -50.60
C GLU A 623 -10.10 27.54 -51.64
N ALA A 624 -9.86 26.67 -52.62
CA ALA A 624 -9.06 26.76 -53.84
C ALA A 624 -7.52 26.84 -53.70
#